data_AF-A0A528AM54-F1
#
_entry.id   AF-A0A528AM54-F1
#
_cell.length_a   1.000
_cell.length_b   1.000
_cell.length_c   1.000
_cell.angle_alpha   90.00
_cell.angle_beta   90.00
_cell.angle_gamma   90.00
#
_symmetry.space_group_name_H-M   'P 1'
#
loop_
_entity.id
_entity.type
_entity.pdbx_description
1 polymer ?
#
loop_
_entity_poly.entity_id
_entity_poly.type
_entity_poly.pdbx_seq_one_letter_code
_entity_poly.pdbx_strand_id
1 'polypeptide(L)'
;MMRGLFWKFFTITWLMMAASIAGLFAISALLDVGPLSQDIARQQRVFALDVAERLLAQEGEEAAKSFARAARAAPQLVELSISEIGPASVCGDIDTETMRDVVADGRCIRVTSTTPEPGIVAGTWPKLVPWLSALIASAVSAFWLARYLIRPVAYLRHGLSALAHGRFDVRIGDKMDGRKDEVMALAHDFDASAARLQELQEVQQRLFHDVSHELRSPLS
;
A
#
# COMPACT_ATOMS: atom_id res chain seq x y z
N MET A 1 -15.43 -6.27 -28.38
CA MET A 1 -16.18 -6.38 -27.11
C MET A 1 -15.17 -6.72 -26.00
N MET A 2 -14.53 -5.73 -25.35
CA MET A 2 -13.30 -5.86 -24.52
C MET A 2 -13.57 -5.98 -23.00
N ARG A 3 -14.75 -6.48 -22.58
CA ARG A 3 -15.24 -6.29 -21.21
C ARG A 3 -14.75 -7.34 -20.20
N GLY A 4 -14.24 -8.49 -20.65
CA GLY A 4 -13.96 -9.62 -19.75
C GLY A 4 -12.63 -9.51 -19.03
N LEU A 5 -11.56 -9.25 -19.76
CA LEU A 5 -10.20 -9.31 -19.24
C LEU A 5 -9.76 -8.07 -18.49
N PHE A 6 -10.08 -6.89 -19.02
CA PHE A 6 -9.82 -5.64 -18.31
C PHE A 6 -10.50 -5.63 -16.94
N TRP A 7 -11.75 -6.10 -16.86
CA TRP A 7 -12.49 -6.11 -15.61
C TRP A 7 -11.97 -7.15 -14.62
N LYS A 8 -11.52 -8.33 -15.09
CA LYS A 8 -10.82 -9.31 -14.24
C LYS A 8 -9.50 -8.76 -13.70
N PHE A 9 -8.71 -8.03 -14.51
CA PHE A 9 -7.46 -7.42 -14.03
C PHE A 9 -7.67 -6.27 -13.08
N PHE A 10 -8.63 -5.40 -13.41
CA PHE A 10 -8.98 -4.29 -12.58
C PHE A 10 -9.45 -4.78 -11.22
N THR A 11 -10.34 -5.77 -11.19
CA THR A 11 -10.87 -6.33 -9.92
C THR A 11 -9.79 -7.03 -9.10
N ILE A 12 -8.88 -7.81 -9.70
CA ILE A 12 -7.80 -8.48 -8.95
C ILE A 12 -6.81 -7.46 -8.38
N THR A 13 -6.35 -6.52 -9.19
CA THR A 13 -5.40 -5.48 -8.76
C THR A 13 -6.05 -4.59 -7.69
N TRP A 14 -7.32 -4.22 -7.89
CA TRP A 14 -8.08 -3.42 -6.93
C TRP A 14 -8.35 -4.17 -5.62
N LEU A 15 -8.68 -5.46 -5.66
CA LEU A 15 -8.87 -6.28 -4.45
C LEU A 15 -7.56 -6.48 -3.69
N MET A 16 -6.44 -6.69 -4.37
CA MET A 16 -5.12 -6.75 -3.74
C MET A 16 -4.76 -5.43 -3.06
N MET A 17 -5.03 -4.31 -3.73
CA MET A 17 -4.78 -2.98 -3.18
C MET A 17 -5.71 -2.70 -1.98
N ALA A 18 -6.99 -3.02 -2.09
CA ALA A 18 -7.97 -2.88 -1.01
C ALA A 18 -7.67 -3.79 0.19
N ALA A 19 -7.27 -5.04 -0.05
CA ALA A 19 -6.87 -5.98 1.00
C ALA A 19 -5.59 -5.52 1.72
N SER A 20 -4.62 -4.94 1.00
CA SER A 20 -3.45 -4.32 1.60
C SER A 20 -3.84 -3.14 2.49
N ILE A 21 -4.70 -2.25 2.00
CA ILE A 21 -5.18 -1.09 2.78
C ILE A 21 -5.92 -1.55 4.04
N ALA A 22 -6.84 -2.51 3.89
CA ALA A 22 -7.59 -3.09 5.00
C ALA A 22 -6.67 -3.80 6.00
N GLY A 23 -5.64 -4.50 5.53
CA GLY A 23 -4.64 -5.15 6.37
C GLY A 23 -3.84 -4.16 7.21
N LEU A 24 -3.42 -3.03 6.62
CA LEU A 24 -2.71 -1.98 7.36
C LEU A 24 -3.61 -1.34 8.40
N PHE A 25 -4.87 -1.09 8.04
CA PHE A 25 -5.86 -0.52 8.96
C PHE A 25 -6.15 -1.49 10.11
N ALA A 26 -6.25 -2.79 9.83
CA ALA A 26 -6.43 -3.82 10.85
C ALA A 26 -5.20 -3.94 11.77
N ILE A 27 -3.99 -3.91 11.21
CA ILE A 27 -2.74 -3.95 11.98
C ILE A 27 -2.58 -2.68 12.82
N SER A 28 -2.90 -1.50 12.28
CA SER A 28 -2.81 -0.25 13.03
C SER A 28 -3.83 -0.18 14.16
N ALA A 29 -5.06 -0.68 13.93
CA ALA A 29 -6.08 -0.78 14.95
C ALA A 29 -5.72 -1.81 16.04
N LEU A 30 -5.11 -2.93 15.66
CA LEU A 30 -4.67 -3.97 16.59
C LEU A 30 -3.49 -3.53 17.48
N LEU A 31 -2.64 -2.64 16.96
CA LEU A 31 -1.46 -2.11 17.66
C LEU A 31 -1.74 -0.80 18.41
N ASP A 32 -2.97 -0.28 18.36
CA ASP A 32 -3.40 0.98 19.01
C ASP A 32 -2.60 2.24 18.59
N VAL A 33 -1.91 2.17 17.44
CA VAL A 33 -1.04 3.21 16.89
C VAL A 33 -1.78 4.20 15.96
N GLY A 34 -3.10 4.28 16.06
CA GLY A 34 -3.90 5.17 15.24
C GLY A 34 -3.65 6.65 15.55
N PRO A 35 -3.62 7.55 14.55
CA PRO A 35 -3.46 8.99 14.81
C PRO A 35 -4.58 9.54 15.72
N LEU A 36 -5.79 8.97 15.63
CA LEU A 36 -6.94 9.38 16.43
C LEU A 36 -6.78 9.06 17.93
N SER A 37 -6.15 7.92 18.29
CA SER A 37 -5.97 7.55 19.71
C SER A 37 -4.91 8.43 20.38
N GLN A 38 -3.87 8.84 19.62
CA GLN A 38 -2.85 9.78 20.12
C GLN A 38 -3.43 11.16 20.40
N ASP A 39 -4.31 11.69 19.55
CA ASP A 39 -4.92 13.00 19.76
C ASP A 39 -5.87 13.01 20.96
N ILE A 40 -6.65 11.93 21.14
CA ILE A 40 -7.56 11.78 22.30
C ILE A 40 -6.75 11.69 23.60
N ALA A 41 -5.68 10.88 23.62
CA ALA A 41 -4.82 10.75 24.80
C ALA A 41 -4.10 12.07 25.14
N ARG A 42 -3.65 12.81 24.11
CA ARG A 42 -3.04 14.14 24.27
C ARG A 42 -4.02 15.13 24.90
N GLN A 43 -5.24 15.21 24.36
CA GLN A 43 -6.27 16.15 24.84
C GLN A 43 -6.69 15.85 26.30
N GLN A 44 -6.77 14.57 26.67
CA GLN A 44 -7.08 14.15 28.04
C GLN A 44 -5.96 14.48 29.04
N ARG A 45 -4.69 14.44 28.63
CA ARG A 45 -3.55 14.82 29.48
C ARG A 45 -3.56 16.31 29.80
N VAL A 46 -3.73 17.14 28.77
CA VAL A 46 -3.79 18.60 28.95
C VAL A 46 -4.95 18.96 29.87
N PHE A 47 -6.11 18.30 29.69
CA PHE A 47 -7.25 18.48 30.57
C PHE A 47 -6.96 18.05 32.01
N ALA A 48 -6.32 16.89 32.22
CA ALA A 48 -5.99 16.42 33.57
C ALA A 48 -4.97 17.33 34.28
N LEU A 49 -4.02 17.90 33.54
CA LEU A 49 -3.06 18.89 34.06
C LEU A 49 -3.75 20.20 34.44
N ASP A 50 -4.63 20.74 33.59
CA ASP A 50 -5.42 21.96 33.88
C ASP A 50 -6.32 21.77 35.11
N VAL A 51 -6.95 20.60 35.25
CA VAL A 51 -7.76 20.28 36.44
C VAL A 51 -6.90 20.18 37.69
N ALA A 52 -5.75 19.50 37.63
CA ALA A 52 -4.85 19.39 38.78
C ALA A 52 -4.30 20.76 39.21
N GLU A 53 -3.95 21.61 38.25
CA GLU A 53 -3.50 22.98 38.51
C GLU A 53 -4.56 23.82 39.22
N ARG A 54 -5.80 23.80 38.72
CA ARG A 54 -6.90 24.53 39.35
C ARG A 54 -7.22 24.04 40.76
N LEU A 55 -7.19 22.73 40.98
CA LEU A 55 -7.41 22.14 42.30
C LEU A 55 -6.32 22.55 43.29
N LEU A 56 -5.05 22.55 42.86
CA LEU A 56 -3.93 23.03 43.68
C LEU A 56 -4.09 24.51 44.04
N ALA A 57 -4.54 25.35 43.10
CA ALA A 57 -4.71 26.77 43.32
C ALA A 57 -5.91 27.14 44.21
N GLN A 58 -7.01 26.37 44.15
CA GLN A 58 -8.28 26.73 44.81
C GLN A 58 -8.62 25.88 46.04
N GLU A 59 -8.35 24.57 46.01
CA GLU A 59 -8.78 23.62 47.06
C GLU A 59 -7.60 23.00 47.83
N GLY A 60 -6.37 23.23 47.38
CA GLY A 60 -5.15 22.83 48.05
C GLY A 60 -4.63 21.43 47.67
N GLU A 61 -3.56 21.03 48.34
CA GLU A 61 -2.72 19.89 47.94
C GLU A 61 -3.43 18.52 48.07
N GLU A 62 -4.27 18.34 49.08
CA GLU A 62 -4.98 17.08 49.33
C GLU A 62 -6.04 16.77 48.27
N ALA A 63 -6.75 17.80 47.79
CA ALA A 63 -7.73 17.68 46.72
C ALA A 63 -7.06 17.22 45.42
N ALA A 64 -5.92 17.84 45.07
CA ALA A 64 -5.14 17.47 43.88
C ALA A 64 -4.56 16.04 43.97
N LYS A 65 -4.06 15.61 45.15
CA LYS A 65 -3.60 14.23 45.37
C LYS A 65 -4.74 13.21 45.30
N SER A 66 -5.94 13.58 45.73
CA SER A 66 -7.13 12.71 45.59
C SER A 66 -7.52 12.52 44.12
N PHE A 67 -7.49 13.60 43.34
CA PHE A 67 -7.73 13.57 41.89
C PHE A 67 -6.67 12.75 41.16
N ALA A 68 -5.38 12.93 41.47
CA ALA A 68 -4.30 12.15 40.86
C ALA A 68 -4.46 10.64 41.11
N ARG A 69 -4.93 10.23 42.29
CA ARG A 69 -5.24 8.82 42.59
C ARG A 69 -6.45 8.31 41.82
N ALA A 70 -7.50 9.13 41.69
CA ALA A 70 -8.68 8.79 40.90
C ALA A 70 -8.35 8.69 39.39
N ALA A 71 -7.51 9.58 38.87
CA ALA A 71 -7.05 9.58 37.48
C ALA A 71 -6.21 8.34 37.13
N ARG A 72 -5.40 7.83 38.07
CA ARG A 72 -4.67 6.55 37.90
C ARG A 72 -5.60 5.33 37.86
N ALA A 73 -6.73 5.36 38.56
CA ALA A 73 -7.70 4.27 38.57
C ALA A 73 -8.60 4.24 37.32
N ALA A 74 -8.57 5.31 36.51
CA ALA A 74 -9.33 5.40 35.27
C ALA A 74 -8.70 4.55 34.14
N PRO A 75 -9.53 4.03 33.21
CA PRO A 75 -9.06 3.16 32.12
C PRO A 75 -8.08 3.80 31.13
N GLN A 76 -7.86 5.12 31.23
CA GLN A 76 -6.99 5.90 30.33
C GLN A 76 -5.61 6.24 30.95
N LEU A 77 -5.26 5.63 32.09
CA LEU A 77 -3.94 5.68 32.75
C LEU A 77 -3.12 6.97 32.50
N VAL A 78 -3.61 8.09 33.01
CA VAL A 78 -2.78 9.31 33.13
C VAL A 78 -2.10 9.26 34.49
N GLU A 79 -0.83 8.85 34.51
CA GLU A 79 -0.05 8.81 35.74
C GLU A 79 0.48 10.21 36.07
N LEU A 80 -0.22 10.91 36.96
CA LEU A 80 0.22 12.18 37.52
C LEU A 80 1.13 11.93 38.73
N SER A 81 2.29 12.57 38.74
CA SER A 81 3.19 12.66 39.89
C SER A 81 3.19 14.10 40.39
N ILE A 82 2.86 14.27 41.67
CA ILE A 82 2.84 15.57 42.33
C ILE A 82 4.02 15.59 43.30
N SER A 83 4.96 16.51 43.10
CA SER A 83 6.16 16.65 43.93
C SER A 83 6.39 18.10 44.33
N GLU A 84 6.75 18.35 45.58
CA GLU A 84 7.21 19.67 46.03
C GLU A 84 8.63 19.93 45.55
N ILE A 85 8.85 21.09 44.92
CA ILE A 85 10.18 21.52 44.46
C ILE A 85 10.88 22.38 45.52
N GLY A 86 10.11 23.17 46.28
CA GLY A 86 10.64 24.10 47.28
C GLY A 86 9.69 25.27 47.57
N PRO A 87 10.19 26.40 48.11
CA PRO A 87 9.36 27.56 48.42
C PRO A 87 8.84 28.27 47.15
N ALA A 88 7.74 29.02 47.28
CA ALA A 88 7.09 29.73 46.16
C ALA A 88 8.02 30.60 45.31
N SER A 89 9.12 31.09 45.89
CA SER A 89 10.12 31.90 45.18
C SER A 89 10.91 31.13 44.12
N VAL A 90 10.89 29.80 44.14
CA VAL A 90 11.61 28.93 43.20
C VAL A 90 10.69 28.46 42.05
N CYS A 91 9.41 28.81 42.09
CA CYS A 91 8.46 28.42 41.04
C CYS A 91 8.77 29.11 39.72
N GLY A 92 9.00 28.32 38.68
CA GLY A 92 9.09 28.80 37.31
C GLY A 92 7.73 28.77 36.61
N ASP A 93 7.59 29.53 35.54
CA ASP A 93 6.41 29.51 34.66
C ASP A 93 6.52 28.34 33.67
N ILE A 94 6.55 27.11 34.19
CA ILE A 94 6.63 25.91 33.36
C ILE A 94 5.21 25.47 32.99
N ASP A 95 4.79 25.85 31.79
CA ASP A 95 3.54 25.42 31.14
C ASP A 95 3.87 24.60 29.88
N THR A 96 4.11 23.30 30.06
CA THR A 96 4.46 22.38 28.96
C THR A 96 3.54 21.18 28.89
N GLU A 97 3.36 20.56 27.74
CA GLU A 97 2.37 19.47 27.55
C GLU A 97 2.49 18.28 28.54
N THR A 98 3.60 18.16 29.26
CA THR A 98 3.88 17.10 30.25
C THR A 98 4.08 17.58 31.69
N MET A 99 4.15 18.90 31.92
CA MET A 99 4.50 19.45 33.23
C MET A 99 3.86 20.82 33.51
N ARG A 100 3.40 21.00 34.74
CA ARG A 100 2.91 22.26 35.32
C ARG A 100 3.61 22.55 36.64
N ASP A 101 4.01 23.79 36.84
CA ASP A 101 4.46 24.30 38.14
C ASP A 101 3.37 25.22 38.72
N VAL A 102 2.97 24.96 39.97
CA VAL A 102 1.85 25.64 40.64
C VAL A 102 2.27 26.06 42.03
N VAL A 103 1.98 27.31 42.39
CA VAL A 103 2.20 27.81 43.75
C VAL A 103 0.96 27.55 44.59
N ALA A 104 1.11 26.78 45.67
CA ALA A 104 0.06 26.50 46.64
C ALA A 104 0.65 26.57 48.06
N ASP A 105 -0.05 27.23 48.99
CA ASP A 105 0.35 27.35 50.41
C ASP A 105 1.79 27.86 50.63
N GLY A 106 2.27 28.76 49.77
CA GLY A 106 3.64 29.32 49.84
C GLY A 106 4.73 28.34 49.40
N ARG A 107 4.37 27.18 48.86
CA ARG A 107 5.26 26.15 48.31
C ARG A 107 5.03 26.04 46.79
N CYS A 108 6.08 25.65 46.08
CA CYS A 108 6.04 25.38 44.66
C CYS A 108 5.89 23.87 44.44
N ILE A 109 4.79 23.50 43.79
CA ILE A 109 4.39 22.12 43.54
C ILE A 109 4.46 21.87 42.04
N ARG A 110 5.09 20.77 41.65
CA ARG A 110 5.23 20.31 40.28
C ARG A 110 4.33 19.13 40.02
N VAL A 111 3.52 19.23 38.97
CA VAL A 111 2.71 18.15 38.46
C VAL A 111 3.33 17.67 37.15
N THR A 112 3.81 16.43 37.11
CA THR A 112 4.31 15.78 35.90
C THR A 112 3.38 14.65 35.48
N SER A 113 3.08 14.56 34.18
CA SER A 113 2.49 13.35 33.62
C SER A 113 3.60 12.39 33.21
N THR A 114 3.76 11.27 33.92
CA THR A 114 4.75 10.25 33.56
C THR A 114 4.13 9.35 32.51
N THR A 115 4.41 9.60 31.25
CA THR A 115 4.05 8.66 30.19
C THR A 115 5.31 7.90 29.77
N PRO A 116 5.24 6.59 29.53
CA PRO A 116 6.30 5.93 28.79
C PRO A 116 6.37 6.62 27.42
N GLU A 117 7.40 7.46 27.24
CA GLU A 117 7.73 8.07 25.96
C GLU A 117 7.79 6.94 24.93
N PRO A 118 6.92 6.90 23.91
CA PRO A 118 7.06 5.93 22.85
C PRO A 118 8.41 6.22 22.20
N GLY A 119 9.36 5.30 22.35
CA GLY A 119 10.70 5.46 21.79
C GLY A 119 10.63 5.83 20.30
N ILE A 120 11.68 6.45 19.76
CA ILE A 120 11.72 6.98 18.39
C ILE A 120 11.18 5.98 17.35
N VAL A 121 11.43 4.68 17.57
CA VAL A 121 10.91 3.57 16.76
C VAL A 121 9.38 3.49 16.81
N ALA A 122 8.76 3.56 17.99
CA ALA A 122 7.30 3.49 18.18
C ALA A 122 6.55 4.71 17.61
N GLY A 123 7.18 5.89 17.57
CA GLY A 123 6.57 7.10 16.98
C GLY A 123 6.65 7.18 15.45
N THR A 124 7.68 6.60 14.83
CA THR A 124 7.92 6.70 13.38
C THR A 124 7.37 5.52 12.58
N TRP A 125 7.39 4.30 13.14
CA TRP A 125 6.88 3.09 12.48
C TRP A 125 5.43 3.22 11.96
N PRO A 126 4.47 3.80 12.73
CA PRO A 126 3.08 3.92 12.28
C PRO A 126 2.91 4.84 11.07
N LYS A 127 3.80 5.83 10.92
CA LYS A 127 3.78 6.79 9.81
C LYS A 127 4.35 6.19 8.53
N LEU A 128 5.32 5.27 8.63
CA LEU A 128 6.01 4.69 7.47
C LEU A 128 5.29 3.49 6.88
N VAL A 129 4.58 2.71 7.71
CA VAL A 129 3.86 1.49 7.29
C VAL A 129 2.90 1.72 6.10
N PRO A 130 2.08 2.79 6.06
CA PRO A 130 1.21 3.07 4.90
C PRO A 130 2.00 3.33 3.62
N TRP A 131 3.09 4.10 3.69
CA TRP A 131 3.92 4.42 2.52
C TRP A 131 4.63 3.18 1.97
N LEU A 132 5.17 2.35 2.86
CA LEU A 132 5.89 1.13 2.47
C LEU A 132 4.95 0.13 1.79
N SER A 133 3.75 -0.03 2.33
CA SER A 133 2.73 -0.92 1.75
C SER A 133 2.26 -0.46 0.36
N ALA A 134 2.06 0.85 0.17
CA ALA A 134 1.65 1.42 -1.11
C ALA A 134 2.75 1.20 -2.16
N LEU A 135 4.01 1.34 -1.76
CA LEU A 135 5.17 1.09 -2.62
C LEU A 135 5.24 -0.38 -3.02
N ILE A 136 5.08 -1.31 -2.07
CA ILE A 136 5.09 -2.76 -2.34
C ILE A 136 3.92 -3.13 -3.26
N ALA A 137 2.71 -2.66 -2.97
CA ALA A 137 1.53 -2.94 -3.78
C ALA A 137 1.70 -2.43 -5.22
N SER A 138 2.27 -1.23 -5.39
CA SER A 138 2.57 -0.63 -6.70
C SER A 138 3.61 -1.46 -7.46
N ALA A 139 4.72 -1.84 -6.79
CA ALA A 139 5.78 -2.64 -7.40
C ALA A 139 5.29 -4.02 -7.85
N VAL A 140 4.51 -4.70 -7.01
CA VAL A 140 3.90 -6.01 -7.33
C VAL A 140 2.96 -5.89 -8.53
N SER A 141 2.10 -4.87 -8.53
CA SER A 141 1.16 -4.62 -9.63
C SER A 141 1.89 -4.36 -10.95
N ALA A 142 2.92 -3.50 -10.92
CA ALA A 142 3.72 -3.18 -12.10
C ALA A 142 4.49 -4.41 -12.62
N PHE A 143 5.10 -5.20 -11.73
CA PHE A 143 5.81 -6.42 -12.11
C PHE A 143 4.88 -7.46 -12.75
N TRP A 144 3.70 -7.66 -12.16
CA TRP A 144 2.73 -8.62 -12.67
C TRP A 144 2.18 -8.17 -14.03
N LEU A 145 1.89 -6.88 -14.20
CA LEU A 145 1.45 -6.29 -15.46
C LEU A 145 2.50 -6.44 -16.56
N ALA A 146 3.77 -6.15 -16.24
CA ALA A 146 4.87 -6.33 -17.16
C ALA A 146 5.00 -7.80 -17.62
N ARG A 147 4.92 -8.75 -16.68
CA ARG A 147 4.95 -10.19 -17.01
C ARG A 147 3.76 -10.63 -17.84
N TYR A 148 2.56 -10.11 -17.57
CA TYR A 148 1.33 -10.57 -18.19
C TYR A 148 1.10 -10.00 -19.59
N LEU A 149 1.38 -8.71 -19.82
CA LEU A 149 1.15 -8.06 -21.12
C LEU A 149 2.37 -8.06 -22.03
N ILE A 150 3.56 -7.77 -21.50
CA ILE A 150 4.74 -7.56 -22.34
C ILE A 150 5.25 -8.88 -22.94
N ARG A 151 5.22 -9.98 -22.18
CA ARG A 151 5.64 -11.31 -22.68
C ARG A 151 4.84 -11.77 -23.90
N PRO A 152 3.50 -11.80 -23.90
CA PRO A 152 2.77 -12.26 -25.07
C PRO A 152 2.81 -11.31 -26.25
N VAL A 153 2.92 -10.00 -26.00
CA VAL A 153 3.22 -9.04 -27.08
C VAL A 153 4.58 -9.34 -27.72
N ALA A 154 5.57 -9.75 -26.93
CA ALA A 154 6.86 -10.17 -27.48
C ALA A 154 6.73 -11.45 -28.34
N TYR A 155 5.91 -12.43 -27.96
CA TYR A 155 5.66 -13.61 -28.79
C TYR A 155 5.01 -13.23 -30.14
N LEU A 156 3.99 -12.38 -30.11
CA LEU A 156 3.36 -11.83 -31.31
C LEU A 156 4.37 -11.09 -32.21
N ARG A 157 5.21 -10.24 -31.62
CA ARG A 157 6.27 -9.53 -32.36
C ARG A 157 7.24 -10.50 -33.05
N HIS A 158 7.65 -11.57 -32.38
CA HIS A 158 8.55 -12.57 -32.97
C HIS A 158 7.89 -13.35 -34.08
N GLY A 159 6.62 -13.76 -33.93
CA GLY A 159 5.90 -14.46 -34.98
C GLY A 159 5.62 -13.58 -36.19
N LEU A 160 5.22 -12.32 -35.99
CA LEU A 160 5.06 -11.34 -37.08
C LEU A 160 6.38 -11.10 -37.81
N SER A 161 7.49 -11.00 -37.07
CA SER A 161 8.82 -10.91 -37.68
C SER A 161 9.14 -12.15 -38.51
N ALA A 162 8.79 -13.36 -38.04
CA ALA A 162 9.02 -14.59 -38.81
C ALA A 162 8.17 -14.66 -40.09
N LEU A 163 6.87 -14.30 -40.01
CA LEU A 163 5.99 -14.15 -41.18
C LEU A 163 6.59 -13.20 -42.22
N ALA A 164 7.10 -12.04 -41.78
CA ALA A 164 7.72 -11.06 -42.68
C ALA A 164 8.98 -11.58 -43.39
N HIS A 165 9.65 -12.60 -42.83
CA HIS A 165 10.78 -13.28 -43.47
C HIS A 165 10.36 -14.52 -44.29
N GLY A 166 9.06 -14.69 -44.56
CA GLY A 166 8.52 -15.79 -45.37
C GLY A 166 8.41 -17.13 -44.64
N ARG A 167 8.53 -17.15 -43.30
CA ARG A 167 8.32 -18.35 -42.48
C ARG A 167 6.86 -18.41 -42.01
N PHE A 168 6.03 -19.15 -42.75
CA PHE A 168 4.59 -19.25 -42.50
C PHE A 168 4.19 -20.49 -41.69
N ASP A 169 5.15 -21.34 -41.32
CA ASP A 169 4.98 -22.51 -40.45
C ASP A 169 4.89 -22.15 -38.95
N VAL A 170 5.18 -20.90 -38.60
CA VAL A 170 5.17 -20.44 -37.20
C VAL A 170 3.74 -20.41 -36.64
N ARG A 171 3.57 -21.01 -35.46
CA ARG A 171 2.34 -20.94 -34.66
C ARG A 171 2.62 -20.36 -33.29
N ILE A 172 1.77 -19.45 -32.84
CA ILE A 172 1.89 -18.75 -31.54
C ILE A 172 0.86 -19.28 -30.54
N GLY A 173 -0.30 -19.76 -31.00
CA GLY A 173 -1.36 -20.30 -30.14
C GLY A 173 -0.86 -21.35 -29.15
N ASP A 174 -0.01 -22.28 -29.61
CA ASP A 174 0.58 -23.34 -28.78
C ASP A 174 1.46 -22.81 -27.63
N LYS A 175 2.10 -21.65 -27.82
CA LYS A 175 2.92 -21.01 -26.78
C LYS A 175 2.10 -20.28 -25.73
N MET A 176 0.80 -20.13 -25.96
CA MET A 176 -0.13 -19.45 -25.05
C MET A 176 -1.14 -20.42 -24.43
N ASP A 177 -0.95 -21.73 -24.60
CA ASP A 177 -1.89 -22.77 -24.16
C ASP A 177 -2.32 -22.60 -22.70
N GLY A 178 -3.62 -22.79 -22.44
CA GLY A 178 -4.27 -22.54 -21.15
C GLY A 178 -4.81 -21.12 -20.93
N ARG A 179 -4.47 -20.13 -21.76
CA ARG A 179 -5.10 -18.78 -21.68
C ARG A 179 -6.44 -18.74 -22.39
N LYS A 180 -7.44 -18.15 -21.75
CA LYS A 180 -8.79 -17.93 -22.30
C LYS A 180 -9.14 -16.44 -22.30
N ASP A 181 -8.18 -15.64 -22.74
CA ASP A 181 -8.29 -14.18 -22.82
C ASP A 181 -8.19 -13.68 -24.27
N GLU A 182 -8.40 -12.39 -24.45
CA GLU A 182 -8.44 -11.69 -25.73
C GLU A 182 -7.09 -11.77 -26.46
N VAL A 183 -6.00 -12.00 -25.72
CA VAL A 183 -4.67 -12.20 -26.31
C VAL A 183 -4.56 -13.61 -26.90
N MET A 184 -5.21 -14.61 -26.32
CA MET A 184 -5.36 -15.93 -26.96
C MET A 184 -6.18 -15.81 -28.25
N ALA A 185 -7.27 -15.04 -28.24
CA ALA A 185 -8.03 -14.80 -29.46
C ALA A 185 -7.14 -14.17 -30.56
N LEU A 186 -6.32 -13.19 -30.19
CA LEU A 186 -5.37 -12.56 -31.11
C LEU A 186 -4.28 -13.55 -31.61
N ALA A 187 -3.82 -14.47 -30.78
CA ALA A 187 -2.89 -15.52 -31.19
C ALA A 187 -3.53 -16.48 -32.21
N HIS A 188 -4.81 -16.80 -32.03
CA HIS A 188 -5.56 -17.62 -32.98
C HIS A 188 -5.74 -16.92 -34.33
N ASP A 189 -6.09 -15.62 -34.32
CA ASP A 189 -6.19 -14.80 -35.54
C ASP A 189 -4.85 -14.70 -36.28
N PHE A 190 -3.73 -14.63 -35.54
CA PHE A 190 -2.39 -14.72 -36.11
C PHE A 190 -2.14 -16.06 -36.80
N ASP A 191 -2.44 -17.18 -36.14
CA ASP A 191 -2.19 -18.52 -36.68
C ASP A 191 -3.03 -18.79 -37.94
N ALA A 192 -4.29 -18.31 -37.96
CA ALA A 192 -5.15 -18.37 -39.13
C ALA A 192 -4.56 -17.56 -40.30
N SER A 193 -4.02 -16.38 -40.03
CA SER A 193 -3.37 -15.54 -41.04
C SER A 193 -2.11 -16.21 -41.61
N ALA A 194 -1.28 -16.83 -40.76
CA ALA A 194 -0.10 -17.58 -41.18
C ALA A 194 -0.45 -18.79 -42.06
N ALA A 195 -1.50 -19.53 -41.69
CA ALA A 195 -1.98 -20.66 -42.49
C ALA A 195 -2.44 -20.23 -43.90
N ARG A 196 -3.16 -19.10 -44.01
CA ARG A 196 -3.58 -18.55 -45.31
C ARG A 196 -2.41 -18.11 -46.19
N LEU A 197 -1.40 -17.47 -45.60
CA LEU A 197 -0.19 -17.10 -46.34
C LEU A 197 0.59 -18.32 -46.84
N GLN A 198 0.66 -19.37 -46.03
CA GLN A 198 1.28 -20.64 -46.41
C GLN A 198 0.55 -21.28 -47.61
N GLU A 199 -0.78 -21.36 -47.55
CA GLU A 199 -1.61 -21.90 -48.64
C GLU A 199 -1.37 -21.15 -49.96
N LEU A 200 -1.34 -19.81 -49.92
CA LEU A 200 -1.07 -18.98 -51.09
C LEU A 200 0.33 -19.20 -51.66
N GLN A 201 1.35 -19.35 -50.81
CA GLN A 201 2.72 -19.63 -51.25
C GLN A 201 2.83 -20.99 -51.94
N GLU A 202 2.18 -22.03 -51.39
CA GLU A 202 2.18 -23.37 -51.97
C GLU A 202 1.46 -23.43 -53.33
N VAL A 203 0.38 -22.66 -53.49
CA VAL A 203 -0.32 -22.53 -54.78
C VAL A 203 0.58 -21.83 -55.80
N GLN A 204 1.24 -20.74 -55.41
CA GLN A 204 2.15 -20.00 -56.28
C GLN A 204 3.34 -20.88 -56.75
N GLN A 205 3.92 -21.69 -55.86
CA GLN A 205 5.02 -22.60 -56.21
C GLN A 205 4.59 -23.69 -57.18
N ARG A 206 3.41 -24.29 -56.98
CA ARG A 206 2.83 -25.28 -57.90
C ARG A 206 2.59 -24.67 -59.28
N LEU A 207 2.02 -23.47 -59.34
CA LEU A 207 1.78 -22.79 -60.61
C LEU A 207 3.08 -22.52 -61.39
N PHE A 208 4.14 -22.06 -60.73
CA PHE A 208 5.43 -21.84 -61.38
C PHE A 208 6.09 -23.15 -61.85
N HIS A 209 5.95 -24.21 -61.07
CA HIS A 209 6.43 -25.53 -61.47
C HIS A 209 5.73 -26.02 -62.73
N ASP A 210 4.41 -25.92 -62.78
CA ASP A 210 3.60 -26.41 -63.90
C ASP A 210 3.83 -25.57 -65.17
N VAL A 211 3.92 -24.23 -65.05
CA VAL A 211 4.28 -23.34 -66.16
C VAL A 211 5.70 -23.63 -66.67
N SER A 212 6.65 -23.91 -65.78
CA SER A 212 8.01 -24.26 -66.19
C SER A 212 8.09 -25.61 -66.89
N HIS A 213 7.15 -26.54 -66.63
CA HIS A 213 7.04 -27.79 -67.37
C HIS A 213 6.44 -27.57 -68.77
N GLU A 214 5.39 -26.78 -68.88
CA GLU A 214 4.77 -26.44 -70.17
C GLU A 214 5.74 -25.65 -71.09
N LEU A 215 6.48 -24.67 -70.54
CA LEU A 215 7.45 -23.87 -71.30
C LEU A 215 8.76 -24.61 -71.61
N ARG A 216 9.05 -25.71 -70.90
CA ARG A 216 10.22 -26.57 -71.18
C ARG A 216 9.86 -27.76 -72.08
N SER A 217 8.58 -27.92 -72.42
CA SER A 217 8.06 -28.89 -73.40
C SER A 217 7.52 -28.27 -74.72
N PRO A 218 8.11 -27.23 -75.34
CA PRO A 218 7.80 -26.95 -76.73
C PRO A 218 8.76 -27.75 -77.62
N LEU A 219 8.16 -28.62 -78.46
CA LEU A 219 8.73 -29.38 -79.58
C LEU A 219 9.10 -30.85 -79.31
N SER A 220 8.07 -31.68 -79.13
CA SER A 220 7.95 -32.97 -79.84
C SER A 220 6.54 -33.11 -80.38
#